data_AF-A0A7S2H647-F1
#
_entry.id   AF-A0A7S2H647-F1
#
_cell.length_a   1.000
_cell.length_b   1.000
_cell.length_c   1.000
_cell.angle_alpha   90.00
_cell.angle_beta   90.00
_cell.angle_gamma   90.00
#
_symmetry.space_group_name_H-M   'P 1'
#
loop_
_entity.id
_entity.type
_entity.pdbx_description
1 polymer ?
#
loop_
_entity_poly.entity_id
_entity_poly.type
_entity_poly.pdbx_seq_one_letter_code
_entity_poly.pdbx_strand_id
1 'polypeptide(L)'
;PARPLVSILCLRWYDYWSDPNPASDYNIMNDGYFTDLFHGPRSMGRLLPGEFEVFTVWVQRTRDLERLHPRNLRAMLRGRNAAAWYFLWPSMESTGYVREPEFFKFCQEMERVP
;
A
#
# COMPACT_ATOMS: atom_id res chain seq x y z
N PRO A 1 18.08 -12.19 -10.53
CA PRO A 1 17.36 -12.64 -9.30
C PRO A 1 16.18 -13.52 -9.69
N ALA A 2 15.71 -14.38 -8.78
CA ALA A 2 14.46 -15.12 -8.98
C ALA A 2 13.25 -14.18 -9.01
N ARG A 3 12.16 -14.62 -9.66
CA ARG A 3 10.89 -13.89 -9.72
C ARG A 3 10.08 -14.18 -8.45
N PRO A 4 9.77 -13.19 -7.59
CA PRO A 4 9.10 -13.44 -6.31
C PRO A 4 7.69 -14.02 -6.51
N LEU A 5 7.21 -14.76 -5.53
CA LEU A 5 5.85 -15.31 -5.51
C LEU A 5 4.77 -14.20 -5.56
N VAL A 6 4.96 -13.10 -4.83
CA VAL A 6 3.97 -12.02 -4.74
C VAL A 6 4.62 -10.63 -4.71
N SER A 7 4.01 -9.67 -5.41
CA SER A 7 4.26 -8.24 -5.19
C SER A 7 3.09 -7.62 -4.46
N ILE A 8 3.38 -6.77 -3.48
CA ILE A 8 2.38 -6.01 -2.74
C ILE A 8 2.50 -4.55 -3.15
N LEU A 9 1.44 -3.98 -3.73
CA LEU A 9 1.33 -2.52 -3.88
C LEU A 9 0.63 -1.98 -2.64
N CYS A 10 1.36 -1.22 -1.82
CA CYS A 10 0.87 -0.63 -0.58
C CYS A 10 0.52 0.84 -0.80
N LEU A 11 -0.76 1.18 -0.75
CA LEU A 11 -1.26 2.56 -0.81
C LEU A 11 -1.33 3.13 0.61
N ARG A 12 -0.52 4.15 0.91
CA ARG A 12 -0.50 4.85 2.22
C ARG A 12 -0.88 6.33 2.05
N TRP A 13 -1.56 6.89 3.04
CA TRP A 13 -1.92 8.32 3.04
C TRP A 13 -0.75 9.10 3.62
N TYR A 14 -0.23 10.08 2.90
CA TYR A 14 0.81 11.03 3.36
C TYR A 14 2.18 10.44 3.81
N ASP A 15 3.31 11.02 3.39
CA ASP A 15 4.64 10.48 3.74
C ASP A 15 5.10 10.88 5.16
N TYR A 16 4.82 10.00 6.13
CA TYR A 16 5.22 10.20 7.53
C TYR A 16 6.71 10.02 7.80
N TRP A 17 7.49 9.40 6.90
CA TRP A 17 8.95 9.27 7.09
C TRP A 17 9.65 10.64 7.09
N SER A 18 9.00 11.64 6.49
CA SER A 18 9.44 13.03 6.43
C SER A 18 8.79 13.92 7.51
N ASP A 19 7.89 13.40 8.35
CA ASP A 19 7.16 14.18 9.35
C ASP A 19 7.82 14.11 10.75
N PRO A 20 8.21 15.24 11.36
CA PRO A 20 8.90 15.25 12.64
C PRO A 20 8.00 15.00 13.87
N ASN A 21 6.67 14.84 13.74
CA ASN A 21 5.76 14.78 14.89
C ASN A 21 4.78 13.58 14.89
N PRO A 22 5.20 12.39 15.35
CA PRO A 22 4.37 11.18 15.35
C PRO A 22 3.33 11.20 16.49
N ALA A 23 2.04 11.20 16.13
CA ALA A 23 0.91 11.09 17.07
C ALA A 23 0.22 9.71 17.02
N SER A 24 0.13 9.09 18.20
CA SER A 24 -0.51 7.80 18.54
C SER A 24 -2.01 8.00 18.91
N ASP A 25 -2.88 7.00 19.07
CA ASP A 25 -2.70 5.54 19.03
C ASP A 25 -3.55 4.83 17.97
N TYR A 26 -4.78 5.30 17.71
CA TYR A 26 -5.77 4.70 16.79
C TYR A 26 -5.40 4.81 15.31
N ASN A 27 -4.16 5.17 15.04
CA ASN A 27 -3.71 5.58 13.73
C ASN A 27 -3.24 4.35 12.95
N ILE A 28 -3.86 4.07 11.81
CA ILE A 28 -3.31 3.11 10.82
C ILE A 28 -1.93 3.55 10.28
N MET A 29 -1.51 4.77 10.62
CA MET A 29 -0.17 5.31 10.41
C MET A 29 0.84 4.91 11.50
N ASN A 30 0.46 4.10 12.51
CA ASN A 30 1.40 3.57 13.50
C ASN A 30 2.32 2.53 12.85
N ASP A 31 3.62 2.84 12.77
CA ASP A 31 4.61 1.97 12.11
C ASP A 31 4.82 0.62 12.80
N GLY A 32 4.39 0.45 14.05
CA GLY A 32 4.31 -0.85 14.70
C GLY A 32 3.43 -1.84 13.93
N TYR A 33 2.31 -1.37 13.38
CA TYR A 33 1.36 -2.21 12.62
C TYR A 33 1.96 -2.68 11.28
N PHE A 34 2.68 -1.78 10.59
CA PHE A 34 3.45 -2.15 9.38
C PHE A 34 4.63 -3.07 9.69
N THR A 35 5.32 -2.83 10.80
CA THR A 35 6.41 -3.69 11.29
C THR A 35 5.88 -5.09 11.58
N ASP A 36 4.68 -5.23 12.16
CA ASP A 36 4.07 -6.52 12.41
C ASP A 36 3.65 -7.25 11.12
N LEU A 37 3.17 -6.53 10.09
CA LEU A 37 2.84 -7.13 8.78
C LEU A 37 4.08 -7.70 8.05
N PHE A 38 5.25 -7.08 8.21
CA PHE A 38 6.47 -7.48 7.50
C PHE A 38 7.49 -8.28 8.33
N HIS A 39 7.49 -8.14 9.66
CA HIS A 39 8.48 -8.75 10.56
C HIS A 39 7.89 -9.48 11.79
N GLY A 40 6.65 -9.15 12.17
CA GLY A 40 5.93 -9.74 13.31
C GLY A 40 5.62 -11.24 13.17
N PRO A 41 4.97 -11.86 14.18
CA PRO A 41 4.53 -13.25 14.12
C PRO A 41 3.55 -13.46 12.95
N ARG A 42 3.82 -14.44 12.08
CA ARG A 42 3.06 -14.70 10.82
C ARG A 42 3.14 -13.58 9.76
N SER A 43 4.10 -12.67 9.87
CA SER A 43 4.40 -11.68 8.83
C SER A 43 4.84 -12.29 7.49
N MET A 44 4.77 -11.48 6.43
CA MET A 44 5.28 -11.86 5.10
C MET A 44 6.77 -12.21 5.13
N GLY A 45 7.58 -11.50 5.91
CA GLY A 45 9.01 -11.79 6.08
C GLY A 45 9.31 -13.15 6.71
N ARG A 46 8.37 -13.70 7.51
CA ARG A 46 8.49 -15.04 8.11
C ARG A 46 7.83 -16.13 7.27
N LEU A 47 6.71 -15.84 6.61
CA LEU A 47 5.96 -16.82 5.81
C LEU A 47 6.54 -17.01 4.40
N LEU A 48 7.10 -15.96 3.80
CA LEU A 48 7.60 -15.92 2.42
C LEU A 48 9.01 -15.27 2.35
N PRO A 49 10.01 -15.78 3.09
CA PRO A 49 11.34 -15.16 3.17
C PRO A 49 11.99 -15.05 1.78
N GLY A 50 12.21 -13.83 1.30
CA GLY A 50 12.78 -13.55 -0.03
C GLY A 50 11.80 -13.73 -1.21
N GLU A 51 10.58 -14.18 -0.96
CA GLU A 51 9.56 -14.51 -1.98
C GLU A 51 8.48 -13.43 -2.14
N PHE A 52 8.64 -12.28 -1.49
CA PHE A 52 7.77 -11.12 -1.67
C PHE A 52 8.57 -9.83 -1.93
N GLU A 53 7.94 -8.88 -2.60
CA GLU A 53 8.41 -7.50 -2.73
C GLU A 53 7.27 -6.52 -2.42
N VAL A 54 7.59 -5.34 -1.91
CA VAL A 54 6.62 -4.32 -1.51
C VAL A 54 6.96 -3.00 -2.20
N PHE A 55 5.97 -2.39 -2.84
CA PHE A 55 6.05 -1.05 -3.40
C PHE A 55 5.07 -0.16 -2.66
N THR A 56 5.55 0.89 -2.01
CA THR A 56 4.70 1.86 -1.32
C THR A 56 4.43 3.05 -2.24
N VAL A 57 3.16 3.46 -2.35
CA VAL A 57 2.76 4.67 -3.07
C VAL A 57 1.95 5.55 -2.13
N TRP A 58 2.34 6.82 -2.05
CA TRP A 58 1.74 7.81 -1.17
C TRP A 58 0.66 8.60 -1.92
N VAL A 59 -0.55 8.61 -1.39
CA VAL A 59 -1.73 9.21 -2.04
C VAL A 59 -2.48 10.07 -1.03
N GLN A 60 -2.54 11.39 -1.25
CA GLN A 60 -3.23 12.30 -0.33
C GLN A 60 -4.66 12.62 -0.76
N ARG A 61 -4.91 12.67 -2.08
CA ARG A 61 -6.21 13.04 -2.67
C ARG A 61 -6.61 12.08 -3.79
N THR A 62 -7.90 11.99 -4.07
CA THR A 62 -8.45 11.17 -5.20
C THR A 62 -7.73 11.48 -6.52
N ARG A 63 -7.38 12.74 -6.78
CA ARG A 63 -6.61 13.17 -7.97
C ARG A 63 -5.19 12.60 -8.05
N ASP A 64 -4.60 12.22 -6.93
CA ASP A 64 -3.29 11.55 -6.92
C ASP A 64 -3.46 10.09 -7.34
N LEU A 65 -4.55 9.44 -6.91
CA LEU A 65 -4.92 8.10 -7.38
C LEU A 65 -5.28 8.09 -8.87
N GLU A 66 -5.99 9.10 -9.37
CA GLU A 66 -6.35 9.24 -10.80
C GLU A 66 -5.12 9.38 -11.73
N ARG A 67 -3.99 9.88 -11.20
CA ARG A 67 -2.71 9.95 -11.93
C ARG A 67 -1.98 8.61 -12.01
N LEU A 68 -2.33 7.67 -11.14
CA LEU A 68 -1.78 6.32 -11.11
C LEU A 68 -2.61 5.43 -12.02
N HIS A 69 -1.98 4.79 -13.01
CA HIS A 69 -2.67 3.85 -13.89
C HIS A 69 -2.39 2.42 -13.45
N PRO A 70 -3.40 1.63 -12.98
CA PRO A 70 -3.19 0.28 -12.46
C PRO A 70 -2.36 -0.63 -13.36
N ARG A 71 -2.63 -0.65 -14.67
CA ARG A 71 -1.87 -1.48 -15.63
C ARG A 71 -0.37 -1.13 -15.68
N ASN A 72 -0.01 0.14 -15.50
CA ASN A 72 1.39 0.58 -15.56
C ASN A 72 2.14 0.14 -14.31
N LEU A 73 1.51 0.33 -13.14
CA LEU A 73 2.05 -0.15 -11.86
C LEU A 73 2.13 -1.68 -11.85
N ARG A 74 1.09 -2.39 -12.29
CA ARG A 74 1.08 -3.85 -12.38
C ARG A 74 2.19 -4.40 -13.30
N ALA A 75 2.56 -3.68 -14.36
CA ALA A 75 3.68 -4.03 -15.22
C ALA A 75 5.07 -3.81 -14.58
N MET A 76 5.18 -2.94 -13.56
CA MET A 76 6.39 -2.78 -12.76
C MET A 76 6.55 -3.86 -11.68
N LEU A 77 5.44 -4.46 -11.23
CA LEU A 77 5.44 -5.54 -10.24
C LEU A 77 5.98 -6.84 -10.83
N ARG A 78 7.09 -7.34 -10.28
CA ARG A 78 7.77 -8.55 -10.77
C ARG A 78 7.14 -9.83 -10.26
N GLY A 79 6.35 -9.79 -9.20
CA GLY A 79 5.70 -10.93 -8.57
C GLY A 79 4.83 -11.74 -9.53
N ARG A 80 4.73 -13.05 -9.30
CA ARG A 80 3.77 -13.90 -10.02
C ARG A 80 2.35 -13.43 -9.72
N ASN A 81 2.04 -13.32 -8.43
CA ASN A 81 0.80 -12.75 -7.92
C ASN A 81 0.98 -11.25 -7.61
N ALA A 82 -0.13 -10.50 -7.55
CA ALA A 82 -0.17 -9.18 -6.95
C ALA A 82 -1.26 -9.12 -5.89
N ALA A 83 -1.01 -8.33 -4.84
CA ALA A 83 -2.01 -7.89 -3.88
C ALA A 83 -1.93 -6.36 -3.77
N ALA A 84 -3.07 -5.71 -3.56
CA ALA A 84 -3.14 -4.28 -3.32
C ALA A 84 -3.57 -4.02 -1.87
N TRP A 85 -2.60 -3.62 -1.04
CA TRP A 85 -2.84 -3.26 0.35
C TRP A 85 -3.15 -1.78 0.46
N TYR A 86 -4.04 -1.42 1.38
CA TYR A 86 -4.52 -0.06 1.53
C TYR A 86 -4.62 0.36 2.99
N PHE A 87 -3.98 1.47 3.27
CA PHE A 87 -3.93 2.11 4.58
C PHE A 87 -4.06 3.61 4.37
N LEU A 88 -5.21 4.06 3.82
CA LEU A 88 -5.56 5.47 3.82
C LEU A 88 -6.63 5.74 4.87
N TRP A 89 -6.40 6.77 5.68
CA TRP A 89 -7.42 7.41 6.49
C TRP A 89 -7.15 8.91 6.64
N PRO A 90 -7.76 9.73 5.77
CA PRO A 90 -8.13 11.09 6.10
C PRO A 90 -9.54 11.13 6.67
N SER A 91 -9.71 11.71 7.87
CA SER A 91 -11.04 12.19 8.28
C SER A 91 -11.50 13.30 7.31
N MET A 92 -12.81 13.49 7.18
CA MET A 92 -13.40 14.47 6.24
C MET A 92 -12.98 15.94 6.48
N GLU A 93 -12.30 16.22 7.59
CA GLU A 93 -11.82 17.55 7.99
C GLU A 93 -10.34 17.81 7.66
N SER A 94 -9.63 16.83 7.08
CA SER A 94 -8.19 16.91 6.83
C SER A 94 -7.82 17.33 5.38
N THR A 95 -6.55 17.66 5.15
CA THR A 95 -6.02 18.37 3.96
C THR A 95 -6.09 17.61 2.62
N GLY A 96 -6.68 16.42 2.57
CA GLY A 96 -6.97 15.70 1.33
C GLY A 96 -7.65 14.36 1.58
N TYR A 97 -8.56 13.96 0.69
CA TYR A 97 -9.27 12.68 0.79
C TYR A 97 -9.26 11.89 -0.52
N VAL A 98 -9.20 10.56 -0.39
CA VAL A 98 -9.43 9.60 -1.48
C VAL A 98 -10.84 9.05 -1.35
N ARG A 99 -11.61 9.10 -2.44
CA ARG A 99 -12.96 8.54 -2.49
C ARG A 99 -12.89 7.01 -2.51
N GLU A 100 -13.66 6.41 -1.62
CA GLU A 100 -13.71 4.95 -1.43
C GLU A 100 -14.07 4.15 -2.71
N PRO A 101 -15.03 4.56 -3.57
CA PRO A 101 -15.34 3.82 -4.80
C PRO A 101 -14.18 3.82 -5.80
N GLU A 102 -13.56 4.98 -6.01
CA GLU A 102 -12.38 5.16 -6.87
C GLU A 102 -11.20 4.32 -6.36
N PHE A 103 -11.03 4.26 -5.04
CA PHE A 103 -10.06 3.37 -4.40
C PHE A 103 -10.35 1.88 -4.66
N PHE A 104 -11.54 1.37 -4.31
CA PHE A 104 -11.81 -0.07 -4.45
C PHE A 104 -11.73 -0.51 -5.92
N LYS A 105 -12.15 0.33 -6.85
CA LYS A 105 -11.94 0.13 -8.29
C LYS A 105 -10.46 -0.03 -8.63
N PHE A 106 -9.59 0.85 -8.12
CA PHE A 106 -8.15 0.78 -8.35
C PHE A 106 -7.54 -0.53 -7.82
N CYS A 107 -7.89 -0.98 -6.61
CA CYS A 107 -7.44 -2.29 -6.10
C CYS A 107 -7.90 -3.44 -6.98
N GLN A 108 -9.18 -3.49 -7.34
CA GLN A 108 -9.71 -4.53 -8.22
C GLN A 108 -9.01 -4.55 -9.59
N GLU A 109 -8.63 -3.38 -10.12
CA GLU A 109 -7.86 -3.28 -11.38
C GLU A 109 -6.38 -3.68 -11.23
N MET A 110 -5.79 -3.52 -10.05
CA MET A 110 -4.43 -3.99 -9.72
C MET A 110 -4.35 -5.51 -9.51
N GLU A 111 -5.36 -6.09 -8.86
CA GLU A 111 -5.41 -7.50 -8.46
C GLU A 111 -5.96 -8.43 -9.55
N ARG A 112 -6.65 -7.87 -10.55
CA ARG A 112 -7.04 -8.63 -11.75
C ARG A 112 -5.82 -9.28 -12.39
N VAL A 113 -5.90 -10.61 -12.51
CA VAL A 113 -4.98 -11.40 -13.33
C VAL A 113 -5.17 -10.98 -14.79
N PRO A 114 -4.10 -10.63 -15.54
CA PRO A 114 -4.17 -10.34 -16.97
C PRO A 114 -4.62 -11.53 -17.81
#